data_AF-A0A0M8ZTX4-F1
#
_entry.id   AF-A0A0M8ZTX4-F1
#
_cell.length_a   1.000
_cell.length_b   1.000
_cell.length_c   1.000
_cell.angle_alpha   90.00
_cell.angle_beta   90.00
_cell.angle_gamma   90.00
#
_symmetry.space_group_name_H-M   'P 1'
#
loop_
_entity.id
_entity.type
_entity.pdbx_description
1 polymer ?
#
loop_
_entity_poly.entity_id
_entity_poly.type
_entity_poly.pdbx_seq_one_letter_code
_entity_poly.pdbx_strand_id
1 'polypeptide(L)'
;MTDSPIPSVSNVQTYSHAASHSQVQTQTQDDRNEKTEKVILLQIQDINNQVAQFRDLLINIGQPRDCPELREKIRRLRRNCVEACKNTSQLILPQVRRTTDIGIPVDCPNLMLLFYIVQLFLRELCKSKNLIRIVPMDMTEYYETRTGPSNIGNVISQIVLCKQITPDFHEEELCSIQKDSEEIRGLMNELQEFMPQSGGDIGTVRSLSTSSATQQLIKPPIQVYGIEGRYATALYSAATKQKTLNNVEKDLLKLQDLLKKDKQLGEFVHNPSIKRRDKVEALKAIGKKVNLSSETVNVLGLLAENGRLSLLNSLINVFKLFMAANRGEVPCEVITAKPLDNEMTSKLQAALKGFLNKGESILLTSKTDPSIIGGMIISIGDKYIDMSVASKVKKYSDIIADTV
;
A
#
# COMPACT_ATOMS: atom_id res chain seq x y z
N MET A 1 23.39 74.38 36.14
CA MET A 1 22.04 74.61 35.58
C MET A 1 22.23 75.17 34.18
N THR A 2 21.57 74.52 33.20
CA THR A 2 21.02 75.09 31.95
C THR A 2 21.95 75.91 31.06
N ASP A 3 21.91 75.90 29.74
CA ASP A 3 21.21 75.18 28.69
C ASP A 3 21.89 75.73 27.43
N SER A 4 21.95 74.94 26.37
CA SER A 4 22.46 75.37 25.08
C SER A 4 21.63 76.50 24.44
N PRO A 5 22.20 77.23 23.47
CA PRO A 5 21.44 77.66 22.30
C PRO A 5 22.10 77.26 20.96
N ILE A 6 21.23 76.88 20.01
CA ILE A 6 21.39 76.66 18.55
C ILE A 6 21.59 78.08 17.90
N PRO A 7 22.12 78.34 16.66
CA PRO A 7 21.98 77.53 15.44
C PRO A 7 23.02 77.64 14.26
N SER A 8 22.81 76.76 13.26
CA SER A 8 22.85 76.98 11.79
C SER A 8 24.13 76.74 10.93
N VAL A 9 23.94 75.80 9.98
CA VAL A 9 24.42 75.64 8.57
C VAL A 9 25.96 75.65 8.36
N SER A 10 26.64 74.59 7.89
CA SER A 10 26.50 73.88 6.61
C SER A 10 27.44 72.67 6.61
N ASN A 11 27.01 71.50 6.14
CA ASN A 11 27.75 70.72 5.14
C ASN A 11 26.98 69.46 4.75
N VAL A 12 26.34 69.55 3.59
CA VAL A 12 25.96 68.39 2.79
C VAL A 12 27.24 67.88 2.13
N GLN A 13 27.71 66.71 2.53
CA GLN A 13 28.51 65.77 1.71
C GLN A 13 29.00 64.62 2.60
N THR A 14 28.15 63.62 2.89
CA THR A 14 28.55 62.25 3.31
C THR A 14 27.34 61.33 3.51
N TYR A 15 26.42 61.25 2.56
CA TYR A 15 25.35 60.24 2.57
C TYR A 15 25.09 59.70 1.17
N SER A 16 26.11 59.07 0.55
CA SER A 16 25.90 58.29 -0.68
C SER A 16 26.77 57.04 -0.79
N HIS A 17 27.73 56.81 0.11
CA HIS A 17 28.62 55.64 0.07
C HIS A 17 28.28 54.51 1.06
N ALA A 18 27.41 54.75 2.05
CA ALA A 18 27.03 53.71 3.03
C ALA A 18 25.90 52.78 2.54
N ALA A 19 24.95 53.30 1.75
CA ALA A 19 23.80 52.51 1.28
C ALA A 19 24.16 51.49 0.17
N SER A 20 25.19 51.78 -0.62
CA SER A 20 25.66 50.90 -1.71
C SER A 20 26.46 49.70 -1.19
N HIS A 21 27.15 49.79 -0.04
CA HIS A 21 27.83 48.64 0.55
C HIS A 21 26.88 47.67 1.28
N SER A 22 25.82 48.17 1.90
CA SER A 22 24.82 47.34 2.58
C SER A 22 23.95 46.54 1.59
N GLN A 23 23.57 47.14 0.46
CA GLN A 23 22.78 46.47 -0.59
C GLN A 23 23.60 45.44 -1.39
N VAL A 24 24.89 45.68 -1.62
CA VAL A 24 25.78 44.70 -2.30
C VAL A 24 26.06 43.50 -1.40
N GLN A 25 26.13 43.66 -0.07
CA GLN A 25 26.27 42.54 0.88
C GLN A 25 24.99 41.69 1.01
N THR A 26 23.80 42.29 0.91
CA THR A 26 22.53 41.52 0.90
C THR A 26 22.36 40.76 -0.42
N GLN A 27 22.64 41.39 -1.57
CA GLN A 27 22.57 40.74 -2.88
C GLN A 27 23.55 39.58 -3.04
N THR A 28 24.79 39.70 -2.53
CA THR A 28 25.79 38.63 -2.62
C THR A 28 25.53 37.45 -1.68
N GLN A 29 24.77 37.66 -0.59
CA GLN A 29 24.38 36.61 0.34
C GLN A 29 23.17 35.81 -0.19
N ASP A 30 22.19 36.49 -0.79
CA ASP A 30 21.04 35.86 -1.44
C ASP A 30 21.46 35.04 -2.69
N ASP A 31 22.38 35.56 -3.52
CA ASP A 31 22.92 34.83 -4.68
C ASP A 31 23.68 33.55 -4.29
N ARG A 32 24.34 33.52 -3.12
CA ARG A 32 25.03 32.33 -2.61
C ARG A 32 24.05 31.30 -2.05
N ASN A 33 22.99 31.75 -1.38
CA ASN A 33 21.94 30.86 -0.91
C ASN A 33 21.18 30.22 -2.07
N GLU A 34 20.82 30.98 -3.11
CA GLU A 34 20.10 30.46 -4.27
C GLU A 34 20.94 29.41 -5.05
N LYS A 35 22.26 29.64 -5.18
CA LYS A 35 23.18 28.65 -5.76
C LYS A 35 23.27 27.39 -4.91
N THR A 36 23.27 27.51 -3.59
CA THR A 36 23.34 26.38 -2.66
C THR A 36 22.04 25.54 -2.71
N GLU A 37 20.88 26.19 -2.77
CA GLU A 37 19.59 25.51 -2.91
C GLU A 37 19.46 24.74 -4.24
N LYS A 38 19.96 25.32 -5.34
CA LYS A 38 20.01 24.63 -6.64
C LYS A 38 20.91 23.39 -6.61
N VAL A 39 22.06 23.46 -5.93
CA VAL A 39 22.95 22.30 -5.76
C VAL A 39 22.27 21.20 -4.93
N ILE A 40 21.57 21.56 -3.85
CA ILE A 40 20.82 20.61 -3.02
C ILE A 40 19.70 19.94 -3.85
N LEU A 41 18.95 20.71 -4.64
CA LEU A 41 17.91 20.16 -5.52
C LEU A 41 18.45 19.16 -6.54
N LEU A 42 19.59 19.45 -7.16
CA LEU A 42 20.24 18.53 -8.09
C LEU A 42 20.66 17.23 -7.39
N GLN A 43 21.24 17.31 -6.18
CA GLN A 43 21.60 16.13 -5.40
C GLN A 43 20.37 15.29 -5.03
N ILE A 44 19.25 15.93 -4.66
CA ILE A 44 17.98 15.23 -4.38
C ILE A 44 17.46 14.51 -5.63
N GLN A 45 17.53 15.15 -6.80
CA GLN A 45 17.14 14.54 -8.07
C GLN A 45 18.03 13.34 -8.43
N ASP A 46 19.34 13.44 -8.19
CA ASP A 46 20.28 12.34 -8.39
C ASP A 46 20.00 11.16 -7.46
N ILE A 47 19.68 11.40 -6.19
CA ILE A 47 19.26 10.33 -5.26
C ILE A 47 18.01 9.64 -5.79
N ASN A 48 17.01 10.41 -6.25
CA ASN A 48 15.79 9.82 -6.79
C ASN A 48 16.08 8.93 -8.02
N ASN A 49 16.98 9.36 -8.91
CA ASN A 49 17.41 8.55 -10.05
C ASN A 49 18.13 7.26 -9.60
N GLN A 50 18.99 7.33 -8.58
CA GLN A 50 19.67 6.15 -8.03
C GLN A 50 18.70 5.18 -7.37
N VAL A 51 17.69 5.67 -6.64
CA VAL A 51 16.63 4.84 -6.04
C VAL A 51 15.78 4.15 -7.13
N ALA A 52 15.49 4.84 -8.22
CA ALA A 52 14.79 4.25 -9.37
C ALA A 52 15.63 3.14 -10.03
N GLN A 53 16.92 3.41 -10.28
CA GLN A 53 17.85 2.38 -10.81
C GLN A 53 17.97 1.19 -9.86
N PHE A 54 17.99 1.42 -8.55
CA PHE A 54 18.04 0.36 -7.55
C PHE A 54 16.80 -0.54 -7.66
N ARG A 55 15.61 0.06 -7.75
CA ARG A 55 14.36 -0.67 -7.97
C ARG A 55 14.38 -1.50 -9.25
N ASP A 56 14.87 -0.95 -10.36
CA ASP A 56 14.93 -1.65 -11.64
C ASP A 56 15.89 -2.84 -11.58
N LEU A 57 17.02 -2.71 -10.87
CA LEU A 57 17.95 -3.82 -10.67
C LEU A 57 17.36 -4.93 -9.79
N LEU A 58 16.56 -4.59 -8.78
CA LEU A 58 15.89 -5.59 -7.91
C LEU A 58 14.93 -6.49 -8.70
N ILE A 59 14.32 -6.02 -9.79
CA ILE A 59 13.41 -6.83 -10.63
C ILE A 59 14.15 -8.01 -11.28
N ASN A 60 15.45 -7.87 -11.53
CA ASN A 60 16.26 -8.90 -12.18
C ASN A 60 16.71 -10.02 -11.22
N ILE A 61 16.49 -9.88 -9.90
CA ILE A 61 16.81 -10.93 -8.94
C ILE A 61 15.84 -12.11 -9.13
N GLY A 62 16.38 -13.33 -9.26
CA GLY A 62 15.61 -14.54 -9.56
C GLY A 62 15.20 -14.71 -11.03
N GLN A 63 15.69 -13.84 -11.92
CA GLN A 63 15.53 -13.95 -13.38
C GLN A 63 16.78 -14.61 -14.00
N PRO A 64 16.74 -15.08 -15.27
CA PRO A 64 17.91 -15.71 -15.91
C PRO A 64 19.15 -14.78 -16.05
N ARG A 65 18.99 -13.48 -15.79
CA ARG A 65 20.09 -12.49 -15.79
C ARG A 65 20.70 -12.28 -14.40
N ASP A 66 20.24 -12.99 -13.38
CA ASP A 66 20.77 -12.90 -12.02
C ASP A 66 22.17 -13.54 -11.97
N CYS A 67 23.19 -12.71 -11.74
CA CYS A 67 24.58 -13.14 -11.67
C CYS A 67 25.32 -12.42 -10.52
N PRO A 68 26.45 -12.97 -10.04
CA PRO A 68 27.21 -12.36 -8.94
C PRO A 68 27.60 -10.89 -9.19
N GLU A 69 27.93 -10.53 -10.43
CA GLU A 69 28.25 -9.14 -10.81
C GLU A 69 27.06 -8.19 -10.63
N LEU A 70 25.85 -8.66 -10.97
CA LEU A 70 24.62 -7.91 -10.79
C LEU A 70 24.32 -7.73 -9.29
N ARG A 71 24.48 -8.79 -8.47
CA ARG A 71 24.31 -8.71 -7.01
C ARG A 71 25.26 -7.70 -6.39
N GLU A 72 26.53 -7.70 -6.80
CA GLU A 72 27.51 -6.71 -6.33
C GLU A 72 27.17 -5.29 -6.80
N LYS A 73 26.67 -5.12 -8.04
CA LYS A 73 26.20 -3.82 -8.53
C LYS A 73 25.03 -3.28 -7.70
N ILE A 74 24.09 -4.14 -7.31
CA ILE A 74 22.98 -3.80 -6.41
C ILE A 74 23.51 -3.35 -5.04
N ARG A 75 24.47 -4.09 -4.47
CA ARG A 75 25.11 -3.74 -3.19
C ARG A 75 25.80 -2.37 -3.25
N ARG A 76 26.57 -2.08 -4.30
CA ARG A 76 27.25 -0.78 -4.46
C ARG A 76 26.26 0.36 -4.61
N LEU A 77 25.24 0.19 -5.46
CA LEU A 77 24.22 1.22 -5.66
C LEU A 77 23.45 1.50 -4.36
N ARG A 78 23.14 0.46 -3.57
CA ARG A 78 22.53 0.60 -2.24
C ARG A 78 23.38 1.47 -1.31
N ARG A 79 24.67 1.16 -1.16
CA ARG A 79 25.58 1.93 -0.28
C ARG A 79 25.71 3.38 -0.74
N ASN A 80 25.86 3.58 -2.05
CA ASN A 80 25.92 4.93 -2.64
C ASN A 80 24.65 5.74 -2.34
N CYS A 81 23.46 5.12 -2.43
CA CYS A 81 22.20 5.78 -2.08
C CYS A 81 22.15 6.17 -0.59
N VAL A 82 22.60 5.27 0.31
CA VAL A 82 22.64 5.54 1.75
C VAL A 82 23.58 6.70 2.07
N GLU A 83 24.78 6.68 1.50
CA GLU A 83 25.77 7.76 1.67
C GLU A 83 25.28 9.09 1.09
N ALA A 84 24.65 9.06 -0.09
CA ALA A 84 24.08 10.26 -0.70
C ALA A 84 22.96 10.86 0.18
N CYS A 85 22.05 10.03 0.71
CA CYS A 85 21.01 10.48 1.65
C CYS A 85 21.59 11.11 2.92
N LYS A 86 22.65 10.52 3.48
CA LYS A 86 23.36 11.07 4.66
C LYS A 86 23.99 12.42 4.35
N ASN A 87 24.72 12.52 3.25
CA ASN A 87 25.41 13.74 2.85
C ASN A 87 24.42 14.87 2.57
N THR A 88 23.30 14.60 1.88
CA THR A 88 22.26 15.61 1.66
C THR A 88 21.55 16.00 2.95
N SER A 89 21.30 15.06 3.86
CA SER A 89 20.70 15.36 5.16
C SER A 89 21.60 16.29 5.99
N GLN A 90 22.92 16.04 6.00
CA GLN A 90 23.91 16.88 6.68
C GLN A 90 23.99 18.30 6.09
N LEU A 91 23.64 18.50 4.82
CA LEU A 91 23.60 19.82 4.20
C LEU A 91 22.30 20.58 4.53
N ILE A 92 21.17 19.88 4.61
CA ILE A 92 19.85 20.48 4.81
C ILE A 92 19.55 20.72 6.30
N LEU A 93 19.81 19.74 7.17
CA LEU A 93 19.45 19.82 8.60
C LEU A 93 20.02 21.05 9.33
N PRO A 94 21.28 21.49 9.12
CA PRO A 94 21.80 22.69 9.75
C PRO A 94 21.12 23.98 9.28
N GLN A 95 20.67 24.04 8.02
CA GLN A 95 19.93 25.19 7.49
C GLN A 95 18.52 25.26 8.09
N VAL A 96 17.89 24.10 8.27
CA VAL A 96 16.56 23.96 8.87
C VAL A 96 16.57 24.25 10.37
N ARG A 97 17.58 23.78 11.12
CA ARG A 97 17.72 24.12 12.55
C ARG A 97 17.87 25.63 12.77
N ARG A 98 18.74 26.30 12.01
CA ARG A 98 18.90 27.76 12.09
C ARG A 98 17.63 28.53 11.79
N THR A 99 16.80 28.08 10.84
CA THR A 99 15.55 28.74 10.46
C THR A 99 14.43 28.48 11.47
N THR A 100 14.41 27.29 12.09
CA THR A 100 13.48 26.92 13.17
C THR A 100 13.73 27.75 14.44
N ASP A 101 15.00 28.00 14.79
CA ASP A 101 15.37 28.82 15.96
C ASP A 101 14.94 30.30 15.84
N ILE A 102 14.65 30.77 14.61
CA ILE A 102 14.21 32.14 14.30
C ILE A 102 12.66 32.25 14.28
N GLY A 103 11.93 31.14 14.42
CA GLY A 103 10.46 31.12 14.55
C GLY A 103 9.69 31.31 13.24
N ILE A 104 10.34 31.12 12.08
CA ILE A 104 9.69 31.18 10.76
C ILE A 104 9.21 29.75 10.39
N PRO A 105 7.95 29.56 9.95
CA PRO A 105 7.48 28.25 9.51
C PRO A 105 8.34 27.71 8.36
N VAL A 106 8.86 26.50 8.54
CA VAL A 106 9.81 25.85 7.62
C VAL A 106 9.07 25.31 6.40
N ASP A 107 8.73 26.18 5.45
CA ASP A 107 8.30 25.78 4.10
C ASP A 107 9.54 25.54 3.22
N CYS A 108 10.39 24.59 3.62
CA CYS A 108 11.57 24.18 2.82
C CYS A 108 11.18 23.02 1.89
N PRO A 109 10.88 23.26 0.58
CA PRO A 109 10.49 22.20 -0.36
C PRO A 109 11.56 21.10 -0.48
N ASN A 110 12.82 21.45 -0.32
CA ASN A 110 13.96 20.53 -0.37
C ASN A 110 13.93 19.50 0.77
N LEU A 111 13.49 19.91 1.96
CA LEU A 111 13.33 19.02 3.12
C LEU A 111 12.21 18.00 2.85
N MET A 112 11.07 18.47 2.35
CA MET A 112 9.92 17.62 1.99
C MET A 112 10.30 16.61 0.91
N LEU A 113 10.99 17.05 -0.15
CA LEU A 113 11.43 16.18 -1.23
C LEU A 113 12.40 15.11 -0.72
N LEU A 114 13.40 15.50 0.09
CA LEU A 114 14.34 14.55 0.69
C LEU A 114 13.60 13.54 1.58
N PHE A 115 12.68 13.99 2.43
CA PHE A 115 11.88 13.11 3.30
C PHE A 115 11.13 12.03 2.50
N TYR A 116 10.42 12.42 1.44
CA TYR A 116 9.69 11.45 0.61
C TYR A 116 10.62 10.47 -0.12
N ILE A 117 11.78 10.93 -0.59
CA ILE A 117 12.76 10.06 -1.26
C ILE A 117 13.36 9.06 -0.27
N VAL A 118 13.72 9.50 0.94
CA VAL A 118 14.21 8.65 2.04
C VAL A 118 13.14 7.61 2.42
N GLN A 119 11.87 8.01 2.48
CA GLN A 119 10.75 7.10 2.75
C GLN A 119 10.58 6.05 1.64
N LEU A 120 10.67 6.45 0.37
CA LEU A 120 10.64 5.53 -0.77
C LEU A 120 11.81 4.54 -0.72
N PHE A 121 13.01 5.03 -0.45
CA PHE A 121 14.21 4.20 -0.38
C PHE A 121 14.13 3.16 0.74
N LEU A 122 13.65 3.53 1.94
CA LEU A 122 13.45 2.59 3.05
C LEU A 122 12.53 1.42 2.66
N ARG A 123 11.48 1.70 1.88
CA ARG A 123 10.57 0.66 1.37
C ARG A 123 11.28 -0.28 0.40
N GLU A 124 12.12 0.24 -0.49
CA GLU A 124 12.90 -0.58 -1.42
C GLU A 124 13.99 -1.41 -0.71
N LEU A 125 14.61 -0.89 0.36
CA LEU A 125 15.54 -1.65 1.20
C LEU A 125 14.85 -2.86 1.88
N CYS A 126 13.65 -2.67 2.43
CA CYS A 126 12.88 -3.75 3.01
C CYS A 126 12.50 -4.83 1.98
N LYS A 127 12.15 -4.43 0.75
CA LYS A 127 11.92 -5.39 -0.35
C LYS A 127 13.20 -6.13 -0.72
N SER A 128 14.32 -5.42 -0.85
CA SER A 128 15.63 -6.01 -1.16
C SER A 128 16.01 -7.09 -0.15
N LYS A 129 15.87 -6.81 1.16
CA LYS A 129 16.11 -7.80 2.22
C LYS A 129 15.25 -9.05 2.06
N ASN A 130 13.94 -8.88 1.84
CA ASN A 130 13.03 -10.01 1.68
C ASN A 130 13.36 -10.82 0.42
N LEU A 131 13.72 -10.15 -0.67
CA LEU A 131 14.02 -10.78 -1.94
C LEU A 131 15.31 -11.60 -1.88
N ILE A 132 16.36 -11.04 -1.27
CA ILE A 132 17.64 -11.74 -1.08
C ILE A 132 17.46 -12.93 -0.15
N ARG A 133 16.65 -12.82 0.90
CA ARG A 133 16.32 -13.95 1.79
C ARG A 133 15.60 -15.10 1.06
N ILE A 134 14.77 -14.81 0.07
CA ILE A 134 14.02 -15.82 -0.68
C ILE A 134 14.88 -16.44 -1.80
N VAL A 135 15.73 -15.63 -2.44
CA VAL A 135 16.59 -16.05 -3.55
C VAL A 135 18.05 -15.88 -3.13
N PRO A 136 18.60 -16.82 -2.34
CA PRO A 136 20.00 -16.81 -1.94
C PRO A 136 20.89 -17.05 -3.17
N MET A 137 22.08 -16.45 -3.15
CA MET A 137 23.11 -16.64 -4.16
C MET A 137 24.45 -16.81 -3.47
N ASP A 138 25.17 -17.86 -3.83
CA ASP A 138 26.53 -18.06 -3.36
C ASP A 138 27.49 -17.08 -4.06
N MET A 139 28.21 -16.30 -3.27
CA MET A 139 29.14 -15.28 -3.75
C MET A 139 30.60 -15.66 -3.45
N THR A 140 30.84 -16.86 -2.92
CA THR A 140 32.16 -17.28 -2.41
C THR A 140 33.21 -17.23 -3.51
N GLU A 141 32.96 -17.88 -4.66
CA GLU A 141 33.88 -17.89 -5.83
C GLU A 141 34.13 -16.48 -6.38
N TYR A 142 33.12 -15.60 -6.35
CA TYR A 142 33.22 -14.24 -6.86
C TYR A 142 34.13 -13.34 -6.00
N TYR A 143 34.14 -13.53 -4.67
CA TYR A 143 35.02 -12.78 -3.77
C TYR A 143 36.39 -13.43 -3.58
N GLU A 144 36.51 -14.76 -3.70
CA GLU A 144 37.80 -15.45 -3.68
C GLU A 144 38.70 -15.04 -4.86
N THR A 145 38.10 -14.86 -6.04
CA THR A 145 38.81 -14.45 -7.26
C THR A 145 39.16 -12.96 -7.30
N ARG A 146 38.51 -12.12 -6.48
CA ARG A 146 38.80 -10.68 -6.37
C ARG A 146 39.43 -10.36 -5.01
N THR A 147 40.74 -10.19 -4.99
CA THR A 147 41.51 -9.74 -3.81
C THR A 147 41.15 -8.30 -3.42
N GLY A 148 40.05 -8.15 -2.70
CA GLY A 148 39.63 -6.88 -2.08
C GLY A 148 40.21 -6.69 -0.67
N PRO A 149 40.16 -5.46 -0.12
CA PRO A 149 40.64 -5.15 1.24
C PRO A 149 39.94 -5.96 2.35
N SER A 150 38.77 -6.55 2.07
CA SER A 150 38.04 -7.44 2.96
C SER A 150 38.77 -8.75 3.29
N ASN A 151 39.69 -9.21 2.43
CA ASN A 151 40.46 -10.43 2.69
C ASN A 151 41.54 -10.25 3.75
N ILE A 152 42.04 -9.04 3.98
CA ILE A 152 43.10 -8.80 4.98
C ILE A 152 42.57 -9.05 6.39
N GLY A 153 41.35 -8.60 6.69
CA GLY A 153 40.71 -8.84 7.99
C GLY A 153 40.47 -10.33 8.26
N ASN A 154 39.96 -11.06 7.27
CA ASN A 154 39.75 -12.50 7.38
C ASN A 154 41.06 -13.27 7.51
N VAL A 155 42.09 -12.92 6.74
CA VAL A 155 43.42 -13.55 6.83
C VAL A 155 44.03 -13.27 8.21
N ILE A 156 43.95 -12.04 8.73
CA ILE A 156 44.42 -11.70 10.08
C ILE A 156 43.63 -12.49 11.14
N SER A 157 42.31 -12.55 11.06
CA SER A 157 41.49 -13.30 12.01
C SER A 157 41.72 -14.82 11.95
N GLN A 158 41.92 -15.39 10.75
CA GLN A 158 42.27 -16.80 10.58
C GLN A 158 43.66 -17.13 11.17
N ILE A 159 44.63 -16.22 11.01
CA ILE A 159 45.97 -16.33 11.61
C ILE A 159 45.91 -16.22 13.14
N VAL A 160 45.10 -15.28 13.67
CA VAL A 160 45.00 -15.03 15.13
C VAL A 160 44.18 -16.11 15.85
N LEU A 161 43.13 -16.64 15.22
CA LEU A 161 42.18 -17.56 15.85
C LEU A 161 42.44 -19.05 15.56
N CYS A 162 43.43 -19.37 14.72
CA CYS A 162 43.75 -20.74 14.29
C CYS A 162 42.51 -21.54 13.83
N LYS A 163 41.54 -20.86 13.20
CA LYS A 163 40.32 -21.45 12.65
C LYS A 163 40.12 -20.93 11.24
N GLN A 164 39.82 -21.83 10.31
CA GLN A 164 39.29 -21.46 9.01
C GLN A 164 37.90 -20.85 9.22
N ILE A 165 37.81 -19.52 9.18
CA ILE A 165 36.54 -18.80 9.13
C ILE A 165 36.11 -18.82 7.66
N THR A 166 35.10 -19.62 7.34
CA THR A 166 34.38 -19.53 6.05
C THR A 166 33.37 -18.38 6.19
N PRO A 167 33.60 -17.20 5.58
CA PRO A 167 32.64 -16.11 5.65
C PRO A 167 31.35 -16.50 4.93
N ASP A 168 30.21 -16.43 5.63
CA ASP A 168 28.90 -16.53 4.98
C ASP A 168 28.53 -15.15 4.40
N PHE A 169 28.85 -14.96 3.12
CA PHE A 169 28.56 -13.72 2.40
C PHE A 169 27.06 -13.43 2.25
N HIS A 170 26.21 -14.46 2.36
CA HIS A 170 24.76 -14.29 2.29
C HIS A 170 24.23 -13.66 3.59
N GLU A 171 24.64 -14.18 4.74
CA GLU A 171 24.28 -13.60 6.04
C GLU A 171 24.88 -12.20 6.23
N GLU A 172 26.13 -11.98 5.78
CA GLU A 172 26.76 -10.66 5.82
C GLU A 172 25.95 -9.62 5.04
N GLU A 173 25.45 -9.98 3.85
CA GLU A 173 24.61 -9.08 3.05
C GLU A 173 23.30 -8.75 3.77
N LEU A 174 22.61 -9.74 4.34
CA LEU A 174 21.36 -9.52 5.06
C LEU A 174 21.55 -8.62 6.29
N CYS A 175 22.66 -8.80 7.00
CA CYS A 175 23.04 -7.96 8.13
C CYS A 175 23.35 -6.53 7.67
N SER A 176 24.10 -6.37 6.57
CA SER A 176 24.39 -5.06 6.00
C SER A 176 23.13 -4.32 5.56
N ILE A 177 22.16 -4.99 4.91
CA ILE A 177 20.88 -4.35 4.52
C ILE A 177 20.07 -3.94 5.75
N GLN A 178 20.08 -4.78 6.79
CA GLN A 178 19.38 -4.46 8.04
C GLN A 178 19.96 -3.19 8.68
N LYS A 179 21.29 -3.10 8.77
CA LYS A 179 21.98 -1.92 9.29
C LYS A 179 21.67 -0.67 8.46
N ASP A 180 21.78 -0.76 7.13
CA ASP A 180 21.45 0.34 6.22
C ASP A 180 19.98 0.80 6.41
N SER A 181 19.06 -0.15 6.62
CA SER A 181 17.64 0.15 6.85
C SER A 181 17.39 0.87 8.17
N GLU A 182 18.12 0.52 9.23
CA GLU A 182 18.04 1.17 10.54
C GLU A 182 18.62 2.59 10.48
N GLU A 183 19.74 2.78 9.79
CA GLU A 183 20.35 4.10 9.59
C GLU A 183 19.42 5.04 8.82
N ILE A 184 18.82 4.57 7.71
CA ILE A 184 17.85 5.36 6.93
C ILE A 184 16.59 5.66 7.75
N ARG A 185 16.14 4.73 8.60
CA ARG A 185 15.01 4.97 9.51
C ARG A 185 15.33 6.03 10.56
N GLY A 186 16.56 6.03 11.10
CA GLY A 186 17.05 7.09 11.98
C GLY A 186 16.99 8.46 11.33
N LEU A 187 17.55 8.58 10.11
CA LEU A 187 17.49 9.83 9.33
C LEU A 187 16.07 10.28 9.03
N MET A 188 15.16 9.36 8.71
CA MET A 188 13.75 9.69 8.47
C MET A 188 13.08 10.30 9.71
N ASN A 189 13.36 9.75 10.90
CA ASN A 189 12.82 10.28 12.16
C ASN A 189 13.39 11.67 12.47
N GLU A 190 14.68 11.89 12.24
CA GLU A 190 15.31 13.21 12.39
C GLU A 190 14.69 14.25 11.43
N LEU A 191 14.48 13.89 10.17
CA LEU A 191 13.84 14.78 9.18
C LEU A 191 12.38 15.08 9.53
N GLN A 192 11.66 14.10 10.11
CA GLN A 192 10.27 14.26 10.52
C GLN A 192 10.09 15.25 11.68
N GLU A 193 11.07 15.36 12.57
CA GLU A 193 11.05 16.31 13.71
C GLU A 193 10.96 17.77 13.25
N PHE A 194 11.60 18.10 12.11
CA PHE A 194 11.64 19.45 11.56
C PHE A 194 10.55 19.76 10.53
N MET A 195 9.65 18.82 10.25
CA MET A 195 8.49 19.10 9.40
C MET A 195 7.45 19.89 10.21
N PRO A 196 6.83 20.94 9.64
CA PRO A 196 5.77 21.65 10.32
C PRO A 196 4.66 20.65 10.67
N GLN A 197 4.40 20.47 11.97
CA GLN A 197 3.19 19.83 12.44
C GLN A 197 2.05 20.80 12.16
N SER A 198 1.59 20.78 10.91
CA SER A 198 0.41 21.49 10.47
C SER A 198 -0.78 20.98 11.27
N GLY A 199 -1.11 21.72 12.33
CA GLY A 199 -2.46 21.82 12.84
C GLY A 199 -3.30 22.47 11.73
N GLY A 200 -3.90 21.62 10.90
CA GLY A 200 -4.77 22.07 9.80
C GLY A 200 -4.12 21.96 8.43
N ASP A 201 -4.53 20.90 7.74
CA ASP A 201 -4.74 20.91 6.29
C ASP A 201 -3.52 20.95 5.35
N ILE A 202 -2.47 20.20 5.68
CA ILE A 202 -1.52 19.66 4.68
C ILE A 202 -1.78 18.15 4.50
N GLY A 203 -3.05 17.81 4.23
CA GLY A 203 -3.54 16.46 3.96
C GLY A 203 -3.69 16.12 2.47
N THR A 204 -3.31 17.03 1.56
CA THR A 204 -3.80 16.97 0.17
C THR A 204 -2.77 16.60 -0.90
N VAL A 205 -1.46 16.60 -0.62
CA VAL A 205 -0.47 16.20 -1.64
C VAL A 205 0.33 14.98 -1.17
N ARG A 206 -0.24 13.81 -1.47
CA ARG A 206 0.42 12.49 -1.50
C ARG A 206 0.76 11.86 -0.15
N SER A 207 -0.24 11.76 0.70
CA SER A 207 -0.45 10.54 1.48
C SER A 207 -0.83 9.39 0.52
N LEU A 208 0.19 8.67 0.06
CA LEU A 208 0.07 7.24 -0.26
C LEU A 208 0.29 6.45 1.03
N SER A 209 -0.52 6.68 2.07
CA SER A 209 -0.60 5.81 3.25
C SER A 209 -1.91 6.02 4.00
N THR A 210 -2.61 4.92 4.18
CA THR A 210 -3.99 4.74 4.60
C THR A 210 -4.28 5.07 6.07
N SER A 211 -3.89 6.24 6.59
CA SER A 211 -3.96 6.49 8.05
C SER A 211 -4.80 7.69 8.49
N SER A 212 -5.21 8.60 7.62
CA SER A 212 -5.99 9.80 8.03
C SER A 212 -7.37 9.94 7.38
N ALA A 213 -7.86 8.88 6.73
CA ALA A 213 -9.29 8.67 6.43
C ALA A 213 -9.87 7.45 7.15
N THR A 214 -9.17 6.92 8.16
CA THR A 214 -9.78 6.04 9.16
C THR A 214 -10.51 6.89 10.19
N GLN A 215 -11.67 7.42 9.82
CA GLN A 215 -12.78 7.33 10.77
C GLN A 215 -12.90 5.84 11.09
N GLN A 216 -12.31 5.36 12.20
CA GLN A 216 -12.21 3.95 12.61
C GLN A 216 -13.06 3.02 11.73
N LEU A 217 -12.50 2.57 10.60
CA LEU A 217 -13.22 1.75 9.63
C LEU A 217 -13.37 0.39 10.31
N ILE A 218 -14.59 0.09 10.76
CA ILE A 218 -14.94 -1.24 11.29
C ILE A 218 -14.67 -2.24 10.16
N LYS A 219 -13.72 -3.15 10.41
CA LYS A 219 -13.30 -4.14 9.42
C LYS A 219 -14.42 -5.18 9.26
N PRO A 220 -14.82 -5.53 8.03
CA PRO A 220 -15.76 -6.61 7.79
C PRO A 220 -15.13 -7.97 8.15
N PRO A 221 -15.94 -8.97 8.49
CA PRO A 221 -15.47 -10.30 8.89
C PRO A 221 -14.70 -11.02 7.78
N ILE A 222 -15.02 -10.75 6.51
CA ILE A 222 -14.29 -11.25 5.35
C ILE A 222 -13.76 -10.05 4.56
N GLN A 223 -12.52 -10.13 4.07
CA GLN A 223 -11.94 -9.12 3.20
C GLN A 223 -12.14 -9.49 1.74
N VAL A 224 -12.99 -8.71 1.06
CA VAL A 224 -13.20 -8.81 -0.38
C VAL A 224 -12.48 -7.67 -1.07
N TYR A 225 -11.62 -8.01 -2.01
CA TYR A 225 -10.86 -7.05 -2.82
C TYR A 225 -11.68 -6.64 -4.06
N GLY A 226 -11.25 -5.60 -4.77
CA GLY A 226 -11.96 -5.06 -5.93
C GLY A 226 -12.67 -3.74 -5.66
N ILE A 227 -13.33 -3.19 -6.68
CA ILE A 227 -13.98 -1.88 -6.60
C ILE A 227 -15.27 -2.00 -5.79
N GLU A 228 -16.07 -3.01 -6.10
CA GLU A 228 -17.27 -3.45 -5.38
C GLU A 228 -16.96 -3.79 -3.92
N GLY A 229 -15.84 -4.49 -3.66
CA GLY A 229 -15.39 -4.81 -2.31
C GLY A 229 -15.10 -3.57 -1.47
N ARG A 230 -14.50 -2.53 -2.04
CA ARG A 230 -14.26 -1.24 -1.36
C ARG A 230 -15.56 -0.54 -0.98
N TYR A 231 -16.52 -0.45 -1.91
CA TYR A 231 -17.81 0.16 -1.63
C TYR A 231 -18.62 -0.65 -0.61
N ALA A 232 -18.63 -1.98 -0.73
CA ALA A 232 -19.29 -2.85 0.22
C ALA A 232 -18.68 -2.74 1.63
N THR A 233 -17.35 -2.66 1.72
CA THR A 233 -16.62 -2.49 2.98
C THR A 233 -16.96 -1.14 3.63
N ALA A 234 -17.01 -0.07 2.83
CA ALA A 234 -17.41 1.25 3.31
C ALA A 234 -18.87 1.26 3.80
N LEU A 235 -19.79 0.63 3.06
CA LEU A 235 -21.19 0.50 3.44
C LEU A 235 -21.35 -0.30 4.74
N TYR A 236 -20.67 -1.44 4.84
CA TYR A 236 -20.67 -2.28 6.03
C TYR A 236 -20.17 -1.51 7.25
N SER A 237 -19.08 -0.76 7.10
CA SER A 237 -18.52 0.06 8.16
C SER A 237 -19.49 1.15 8.62
N ALA A 238 -20.12 1.86 7.66
CA ALA A 238 -21.11 2.90 7.96
C ALA A 238 -22.36 2.33 8.65
N ALA A 239 -22.89 1.21 8.16
CA ALA A 239 -24.07 0.56 8.71
C ALA A 239 -23.81 -0.05 10.09
N THR A 240 -22.59 -0.55 10.35
CA THR A 240 -22.21 -1.06 11.68
C THR A 240 -22.10 0.07 12.69
N LYS A 241 -21.55 1.23 12.31
CA LYS A 241 -21.49 2.42 13.18
C LYS A 241 -22.88 2.94 13.56
N GLN A 242 -23.83 2.89 12.64
CA GLN A 242 -25.21 3.35 12.84
C GLN A 242 -26.14 2.26 13.39
N LYS A 243 -25.65 1.01 13.57
CA LYS A 243 -26.44 -0.16 14.01
C LYS A 243 -27.65 -0.47 13.10
N THR A 244 -27.58 -0.12 11.83
CA THR A 244 -28.64 -0.28 10.81
C THR A 244 -28.41 -1.47 9.86
N LEU A 245 -27.46 -2.35 10.19
CA LEU A 245 -26.97 -3.46 9.34
C LEU A 245 -28.08 -4.31 8.70
N ASN A 246 -29.05 -4.75 9.50
CA ASN A 246 -30.16 -5.59 9.04
C ASN A 246 -31.16 -4.84 8.14
N ASN A 247 -31.30 -3.52 8.32
CA ASN A 247 -32.17 -2.70 7.49
C ASN A 247 -31.54 -2.51 6.11
N VAL A 248 -30.24 -2.20 6.07
CA VAL A 248 -29.46 -2.07 4.84
C VAL A 248 -29.50 -3.38 4.02
N GLU A 249 -29.36 -4.54 4.66
CA GLU A 249 -29.47 -5.82 3.95
C GLU A 249 -30.84 -6.02 3.29
N LYS A 250 -31.93 -5.76 4.02
CA LYS A 250 -33.30 -5.86 3.49
C LYS A 250 -33.52 -4.89 2.33
N ASP A 251 -32.97 -3.70 2.42
CA ASP A 251 -33.08 -2.67 1.41
C ASP A 251 -32.31 -3.04 0.13
N LEU A 252 -31.10 -3.59 0.26
CA LEU A 252 -30.32 -4.11 -0.87
C LEU A 252 -31.01 -5.31 -1.54
N LEU A 253 -31.66 -6.20 -0.77
CA LEU A 253 -32.44 -7.31 -1.31
C LEU A 253 -33.65 -6.83 -2.10
N LYS A 254 -34.43 -5.89 -1.55
CA LYS A 254 -35.55 -5.27 -2.26
C LYS A 254 -35.09 -4.62 -3.57
N LEU A 255 -33.96 -3.93 -3.54
CA LEU A 255 -33.39 -3.26 -4.71
C LEU A 255 -32.97 -4.29 -5.78
N GLN A 256 -32.37 -5.41 -5.37
CA GLN A 256 -32.06 -6.52 -6.27
C GLN A 256 -33.32 -7.09 -6.93
N ASP A 257 -34.41 -7.25 -6.17
CA ASP A 257 -35.68 -7.74 -6.69
C ASP A 257 -36.35 -6.74 -7.65
N LEU A 258 -36.28 -5.44 -7.34
CA LEU A 258 -36.78 -4.38 -8.22
C LEU A 258 -36.02 -4.35 -9.55
N LEU A 259 -34.70 -4.50 -9.53
CA LEU A 259 -33.88 -4.57 -10.75
C LEU A 259 -34.18 -5.79 -11.61
N LYS A 260 -34.59 -6.90 -10.99
CA LYS A 260 -35.02 -8.11 -11.73
C LYS A 260 -36.42 -7.97 -12.31
N LYS A 261 -37.32 -7.30 -11.60
CA LYS A 261 -38.72 -7.12 -12.01
C LYS A 261 -38.88 -6.06 -13.09
N ASP A 262 -38.14 -4.96 -12.97
CA ASP A 262 -38.26 -3.82 -13.87
C ASP A 262 -37.06 -3.72 -14.82
N LYS A 263 -37.28 -4.13 -16.09
CA LYS A 263 -36.28 -4.04 -17.15
C LYS A 263 -35.89 -2.59 -17.46
N GLN A 264 -36.82 -1.63 -17.32
CA GLN A 264 -36.53 -0.22 -17.60
C GLN A 264 -35.53 0.34 -16.58
N LEU A 265 -35.65 -0.06 -15.31
CA LEU A 265 -34.69 0.30 -14.27
C LEU A 265 -33.32 -0.33 -14.53
N GLY A 266 -33.29 -1.59 -14.98
CA GLY A 266 -32.05 -2.26 -15.38
C GLY A 266 -31.32 -1.55 -16.53
N GLU A 267 -32.06 -1.17 -17.57
CA GLU A 267 -31.53 -0.39 -18.70
C GLU A 267 -31.04 0.99 -18.26
N PHE A 268 -31.79 1.69 -17.41
CA PHE A 268 -31.40 2.99 -16.84
C PHE A 268 -30.06 2.93 -16.08
N VAL A 269 -29.86 1.87 -15.30
CA VAL A 269 -28.62 1.62 -14.54
C VAL A 269 -27.43 1.45 -15.49
N HIS A 270 -27.59 0.71 -16.58
CA HIS A 270 -26.52 0.39 -17.53
C HIS A 270 -26.29 1.44 -18.61
N ASN A 271 -27.28 2.31 -18.89
CA ASN A 271 -27.20 3.28 -19.98
C ASN A 271 -26.20 4.42 -19.70
N PRO A 272 -25.08 4.54 -20.42
CA PRO A 272 -24.07 5.58 -20.17
C PRO A 272 -24.47 6.97 -20.71
N SER A 273 -25.51 7.07 -21.56
CA SER A 273 -25.92 8.31 -22.23
C SER A 273 -26.64 9.29 -21.29
N ILE A 274 -27.10 8.84 -20.13
CA ILE A 274 -27.79 9.67 -19.13
C ILE A 274 -26.75 10.37 -18.26
N LYS A 275 -26.90 11.69 -18.07
CA LYS A 275 -25.98 12.48 -17.25
C LYS A 275 -25.97 11.98 -15.80
N ARG A 276 -24.79 12.02 -15.18
CA ARG A 276 -24.60 11.53 -13.80
C ARG A 276 -25.47 12.25 -12.78
N ARG A 277 -25.66 13.57 -12.93
CA ARG A 277 -26.51 14.38 -12.04
C ARG A 277 -27.96 13.88 -12.06
N ASP A 278 -28.52 13.71 -13.25
CA ASP A 278 -29.88 13.22 -13.46
C ASP A 278 -30.05 11.79 -12.89
N LYS A 279 -29.02 10.94 -13.02
CA LYS A 279 -29.02 9.61 -12.37
C LYS A 279 -29.07 9.67 -10.85
N VAL A 280 -28.28 10.55 -10.24
CA VAL A 280 -28.25 10.73 -8.78
C VAL A 280 -29.61 11.20 -8.27
N GLU A 281 -30.23 12.18 -8.93
CA GLU A 281 -31.55 12.70 -8.57
C GLU A 281 -32.64 11.65 -8.72
N ALA A 282 -32.65 10.90 -9.83
CA ALA A 282 -33.59 9.82 -10.06
C ALA A 282 -33.47 8.72 -8.99
N LEU A 283 -32.25 8.31 -8.63
CA LEU A 283 -32.03 7.30 -7.59
C LEU A 283 -32.38 7.79 -6.19
N LYS A 284 -32.15 9.07 -5.88
CA LYS A 284 -32.64 9.68 -4.64
C LYS A 284 -34.17 9.71 -4.59
N ALA A 285 -34.83 10.01 -5.70
CA ALA A 285 -36.29 9.99 -5.81
C ALA A 285 -36.87 8.58 -5.65
N ILE A 286 -36.25 7.57 -6.29
CA ILE A 286 -36.61 6.17 -6.14
C ILE A 286 -36.38 5.71 -4.69
N GLY A 287 -35.25 6.07 -4.09
CA GLY A 287 -34.95 5.74 -2.70
C GLY A 287 -35.97 6.31 -1.71
N LYS A 288 -36.46 7.53 -1.95
CA LYS A 288 -37.57 8.12 -1.18
C LYS A 288 -38.89 7.37 -1.37
N LYS A 289 -39.24 7.00 -2.61
CA LYS A 289 -40.48 6.24 -2.89
C LYS A 289 -40.48 4.85 -2.26
N VAL A 290 -39.32 4.21 -2.19
CA VAL A 290 -39.15 2.84 -1.66
C VAL A 290 -38.89 2.83 -0.14
N ASN A 291 -38.73 4.01 0.48
CA ASN A 291 -38.37 4.18 1.90
C ASN A 291 -37.08 3.42 2.27
N LEU A 292 -36.01 3.62 1.50
CA LEU A 292 -34.70 3.05 1.79
C LEU A 292 -33.99 3.80 2.93
N SER A 293 -33.11 3.11 3.64
CA SER A 293 -32.26 3.69 4.68
C SER A 293 -31.32 4.77 4.12
N SER A 294 -30.91 5.71 4.98
CA SER A 294 -30.04 6.83 4.59
C SER A 294 -28.70 6.35 4.02
N GLU A 295 -28.14 5.28 4.58
CA GLU A 295 -26.88 4.68 4.15
C GLU A 295 -26.99 4.05 2.76
N THR A 296 -28.12 3.37 2.50
CA THR A 296 -28.40 2.78 1.20
C THR A 296 -28.55 3.87 0.12
N VAL A 297 -29.28 4.95 0.42
CA VAL A 297 -29.43 6.10 -0.50
C VAL A 297 -28.08 6.78 -0.76
N ASN A 298 -27.25 6.93 0.26
CA ASN A 298 -25.92 7.53 0.12
C ASN A 298 -25.01 6.67 -0.77
N VAL A 299 -25.02 5.36 -0.62
CA VAL A 299 -24.23 4.46 -1.49
C VAL A 299 -24.74 4.46 -2.92
N LEU A 300 -26.05 4.49 -3.13
CA LEU A 300 -26.62 4.62 -4.48
C LEU A 300 -26.20 5.94 -5.14
N GLY A 301 -26.27 7.04 -4.40
CA GLY A 301 -25.80 8.34 -4.85
C GLY A 301 -24.31 8.31 -5.21
N LEU A 302 -23.48 7.74 -4.34
CA LEU A 302 -22.03 7.64 -4.55
C LEU A 302 -21.68 6.76 -5.77
N LEU A 303 -22.37 5.64 -5.97
CA LEU A 303 -22.20 4.81 -7.16
C LEU A 303 -22.60 5.56 -8.44
N ALA A 304 -23.67 6.36 -8.37
CA ALA A 304 -24.14 7.15 -9.50
C ALA A 304 -23.20 8.30 -9.86
N GLU A 305 -22.68 9.02 -8.86
CA GLU A 305 -21.67 10.09 -9.04
C GLU A 305 -20.38 9.57 -9.67
N ASN A 306 -19.95 8.38 -9.25
CA ASN A 306 -18.77 7.72 -9.80
C ASN A 306 -19.03 6.99 -11.13
N GLY A 307 -20.28 6.92 -11.60
CA GLY A 307 -20.66 6.19 -12.81
C GLY A 307 -20.52 4.66 -12.71
N ARG A 308 -20.56 4.11 -11.49
CA ARG A 308 -20.32 2.69 -11.17
C ARG A 308 -21.60 1.92 -10.81
N LEU A 309 -22.74 2.42 -11.28
CA LEU A 309 -24.06 1.83 -11.04
C LEU A 309 -24.22 0.39 -11.55
N SER A 310 -23.50 0.01 -12.61
CA SER A 310 -23.48 -1.37 -13.12
C SER A 310 -22.94 -2.38 -12.11
N LEU A 311 -22.06 -1.95 -11.20
CA LEU A 311 -21.46 -2.81 -10.16
C LEU A 311 -22.41 -3.11 -9.01
N LEU A 312 -23.61 -2.51 -8.99
CA LEU A 312 -24.53 -2.60 -7.87
C LEU A 312 -24.96 -4.04 -7.58
N ASN A 313 -25.22 -4.87 -8.61
CA ASN A 313 -25.54 -6.28 -8.41
C ASN A 313 -24.40 -7.04 -7.73
N SER A 314 -23.16 -6.76 -8.14
CA SER A 314 -21.97 -7.36 -7.54
C SER A 314 -21.80 -6.92 -6.09
N LEU A 315 -21.96 -5.61 -5.82
CA LEU A 315 -21.91 -5.05 -4.47
C LEU A 315 -22.93 -5.70 -3.53
N ILE A 316 -24.16 -5.92 -4.01
CA ILE A 316 -25.20 -6.58 -3.21
C ILE A 316 -24.78 -8.00 -2.85
N ASN A 317 -24.20 -8.75 -3.80
CA ASN A 317 -23.72 -10.11 -3.54
C ASN A 317 -22.56 -10.13 -2.53
N VAL A 318 -21.62 -9.20 -2.62
CA VAL A 318 -20.54 -9.04 -1.63
C VAL A 318 -21.09 -8.68 -0.25
N PHE A 319 -22.10 -7.80 -0.18
CA PHE A 319 -22.72 -7.43 1.08
C PHE A 319 -23.45 -8.61 1.75
N LYS A 320 -24.13 -9.46 0.96
CA LYS A 320 -24.71 -10.72 1.48
C LYS A 320 -23.66 -11.63 2.10
N LEU A 321 -22.49 -11.73 1.49
CA LEU A 321 -21.38 -12.50 2.00
C LEU A 321 -20.85 -11.94 3.33
N PHE A 322 -20.79 -10.61 3.49
CA PHE A 322 -20.47 -9.99 4.78
C PHE A 322 -21.53 -10.27 5.85
N MET A 323 -22.81 -10.24 5.49
CA MET A 323 -23.91 -10.55 6.42
C MET A 323 -23.91 -12.01 6.86
N ALA A 324 -23.67 -12.95 5.94
CA ALA A 324 -23.52 -14.37 6.27
C ALA A 324 -22.35 -14.57 7.24
N ALA A 325 -21.18 -14.01 6.93
CA ALA A 325 -20.01 -14.10 7.78
C ALA A 325 -20.22 -13.45 9.16
N ASN A 326 -20.97 -12.34 9.24
CA ASN A 326 -21.30 -11.70 10.51
C ASN A 326 -22.24 -12.55 11.40
N ARG A 327 -23.04 -13.44 10.79
CA ARG A 327 -23.86 -14.44 11.51
C ARG A 327 -23.08 -15.71 11.85
N GLY A 328 -21.84 -15.85 11.36
CA GLY A 328 -21.09 -17.11 11.43
C GLY A 328 -21.58 -18.16 10.43
N GLU A 329 -22.27 -17.77 9.37
CA GLU A 329 -22.69 -18.66 8.28
C GLU A 329 -21.56 -18.79 7.26
N VAL A 330 -21.11 -20.02 7.01
CA VAL A 330 -20.12 -20.34 5.99
C VAL A 330 -20.85 -20.86 4.74
N PRO A 331 -20.68 -20.22 3.56
CA PRO A 331 -21.27 -20.73 2.33
C PRO A 331 -20.61 -22.05 1.94
N CYS A 332 -21.44 -23.07 1.72
CA CYS A 332 -21.02 -24.38 1.25
C CYS A 332 -21.73 -24.69 -0.06
N GLU A 333 -20.95 -24.85 -1.14
CA GLU A 333 -21.46 -25.28 -2.43
C GLU A 333 -21.21 -26.78 -2.61
N VAL A 334 -22.27 -27.53 -2.89
CA VAL A 334 -22.21 -28.97 -3.12
C VAL A 334 -22.69 -29.27 -4.54
N ILE A 335 -21.79 -29.78 -5.37
CA ILE A 335 -22.07 -30.20 -6.74
C ILE A 335 -22.19 -31.72 -6.77
N THR A 336 -23.32 -32.22 -7.26
CA THR A 336 -23.66 -33.65 -7.27
C THR A 336 -24.10 -34.11 -8.66
N ALA A 337 -23.84 -35.39 -8.99
CA ALA A 337 -24.22 -35.95 -10.29
C ALA A 337 -25.74 -36.09 -10.45
N LYS A 338 -26.43 -36.30 -9.33
CA LYS A 338 -27.87 -36.48 -9.22
C LYS A 338 -28.41 -35.55 -8.14
N PRO A 339 -29.67 -35.10 -8.23
CA PRO A 339 -30.27 -34.29 -7.18
C PRO A 339 -30.22 -35.05 -5.85
N LEU A 340 -29.86 -34.32 -4.79
CA LEU A 340 -29.77 -34.85 -3.44
C LEU A 340 -31.17 -35.06 -2.86
N ASP A 341 -31.37 -36.19 -2.19
CA ASP A 341 -32.56 -36.44 -1.39
C ASP A 341 -32.48 -35.71 -0.04
N ASN A 342 -33.63 -35.45 0.59
CA ASN A 342 -33.71 -34.72 1.86
C ASN A 342 -32.97 -35.46 2.99
N GLU A 343 -33.04 -36.79 3.02
CA GLU A 343 -32.31 -37.60 3.99
C GLU A 343 -30.79 -37.49 3.82
N MET A 344 -30.31 -37.51 2.57
CA MET A 344 -28.88 -37.37 2.26
C MET A 344 -28.38 -35.96 2.59
N THR A 345 -29.21 -34.95 2.34
CA THR A 345 -28.89 -33.55 2.65
C THR A 345 -28.71 -33.36 4.16
N SER A 346 -29.57 -33.95 4.99
CA SER A 346 -29.44 -33.89 6.45
C SER A 346 -28.18 -34.62 6.95
N LYS A 347 -27.86 -35.80 6.38
CA LYS A 347 -26.63 -36.55 6.73
C LYS A 347 -25.38 -35.77 6.33
N LEU A 348 -25.39 -35.15 5.15
CA LEU A 348 -24.30 -34.34 4.64
C LEU A 348 -24.11 -33.10 5.53
N GLN A 349 -25.18 -32.42 5.92
CA GLN A 349 -25.10 -31.28 6.84
C GLN A 349 -24.52 -31.70 8.21
N ALA A 350 -24.88 -32.87 8.73
CA ALA A 350 -24.31 -33.41 9.96
C ALA A 350 -22.81 -33.72 9.83
N ALA A 351 -22.38 -34.32 8.72
CA ALA A 351 -20.97 -34.60 8.45
C ALA A 351 -20.15 -33.31 8.29
N LEU A 352 -20.69 -32.31 7.58
CA LEU A 352 -20.01 -31.05 7.35
C LEU A 352 -19.87 -30.18 8.60
N LYS A 353 -20.76 -30.31 9.59
CA LYS A 353 -20.62 -29.62 10.89
C LYS A 353 -19.29 -29.94 11.60
N GLY A 354 -18.74 -31.14 11.39
CA GLY A 354 -17.43 -31.53 11.95
C GLY A 354 -16.24 -30.77 11.35
N PHE A 355 -16.39 -30.16 10.18
CA PHE A 355 -15.33 -29.44 9.46
C PHE A 355 -15.33 -27.92 9.70
N LEU A 356 -16.29 -27.42 10.49
CA LEU A 356 -16.46 -26.01 10.86
C LEU A 356 -15.76 -25.68 12.17
N ASN A 357 -15.50 -24.40 12.41
CA ASN A 357 -15.05 -23.93 13.73
C ASN A 357 -16.23 -23.84 14.71
N LYS A 358 -15.94 -23.79 16.02
CA LYS A 358 -16.96 -23.69 17.07
C LYS A 358 -17.80 -22.42 16.88
N GLY A 359 -19.10 -22.58 16.65
CA GLY A 359 -20.07 -21.47 16.52
C GLY A 359 -20.46 -21.09 15.08
N GLU A 360 -19.92 -21.77 14.08
CA GLU A 360 -20.28 -21.56 12.67
C GLU A 360 -21.45 -22.46 12.22
N SER A 361 -22.25 -21.97 11.28
CA SER A 361 -23.35 -22.70 10.65
C SER A 361 -23.14 -22.77 9.13
N ILE A 362 -23.69 -23.79 8.46
CA ILE A 362 -23.51 -23.99 7.02
C ILE A 362 -24.73 -23.47 6.26
N LEU A 363 -24.48 -22.60 5.29
CA LEU A 363 -25.44 -22.25 4.26
C LEU A 363 -25.19 -23.13 3.04
N LEU A 364 -25.98 -24.21 2.90
CA LEU A 364 -25.82 -25.20 1.85
C LEU A 364 -26.49 -24.75 0.54
N THR A 365 -25.72 -24.66 -0.54
CA THR A 365 -26.22 -24.48 -1.90
C THR A 365 -25.94 -25.75 -2.71
N SER A 366 -26.97 -26.50 -3.08
CA SER A 366 -26.84 -27.69 -3.92
C SER A 366 -26.96 -27.34 -5.39
N LYS A 367 -26.01 -27.84 -6.20
CA LYS A 367 -26.06 -27.80 -7.67
C LYS A 367 -25.93 -29.22 -8.22
N THR A 368 -26.55 -29.46 -9.37
CA THR A 368 -26.50 -30.75 -10.06
C THR A 368 -25.74 -30.61 -11.37
N ASP A 369 -24.67 -31.38 -11.52
CA ASP A 369 -23.87 -31.46 -12.74
C ASP A 369 -23.71 -32.94 -13.17
N PRO A 370 -24.38 -33.39 -14.24
CA PRO A 370 -24.27 -34.77 -14.72
C PRO A 370 -22.86 -35.16 -15.17
N SER A 371 -21.98 -34.19 -15.46
CA SER A 371 -20.64 -34.42 -16.02
C SER A 371 -19.69 -35.14 -15.07
N ILE A 372 -19.93 -35.07 -13.75
CA ILE A 372 -19.09 -35.74 -12.76
C ILE A 372 -19.33 -37.26 -12.66
N ILE A 373 -20.33 -37.80 -13.39
CA ILE A 373 -20.74 -39.23 -13.49
C ILE A 373 -21.29 -39.78 -12.17
N GLY A 374 -20.58 -39.54 -11.06
CA GLY A 374 -20.94 -39.92 -9.71
C GLY A 374 -20.08 -39.19 -8.67
N GLY A 375 -20.44 -39.36 -7.40
CA GLY A 375 -19.79 -38.67 -6.30
C GLY A 375 -20.28 -37.24 -6.11
N MET A 376 -19.46 -36.44 -5.42
CA MET A 376 -19.77 -35.04 -5.10
C MET A 376 -18.51 -34.21 -5.00
N ILE A 377 -18.66 -32.92 -5.28
CA ILE A 377 -17.65 -31.89 -5.08
C ILE A 377 -18.21 -30.93 -4.04
N ILE A 378 -17.42 -30.66 -3.00
CA ILE A 378 -17.82 -29.78 -1.90
C ILE A 378 -16.82 -28.63 -1.81
N SER A 379 -17.32 -27.41 -1.87
CA SER A 379 -16.55 -26.19 -1.62
C SER A 379 -17.08 -25.51 -0.35
N ILE A 380 -16.24 -25.42 0.68
CA ILE A 380 -16.57 -24.85 2.00
C ILE A 380 -15.60 -23.69 2.27
N GLY A 381 -16.03 -22.46 2.00
CA GLY A 381 -15.12 -21.30 2.07
C GLY A 381 -13.86 -21.57 1.23
N ASP A 382 -12.70 -21.65 1.89
CA ASP A 382 -11.40 -21.88 1.25
C ASP A 382 -11.05 -23.36 1.03
N LYS A 383 -11.85 -24.28 1.58
CA LYS A 383 -11.60 -25.73 1.49
C LYS A 383 -12.35 -26.32 0.31
N TYR A 384 -11.64 -27.04 -0.54
CA TYR A 384 -12.20 -27.74 -1.70
C TYR A 384 -11.98 -29.25 -1.56
N ILE A 385 -13.05 -30.01 -1.62
CA ILE A 385 -13.05 -31.47 -1.48
C ILE A 385 -13.70 -32.06 -2.73
N ASP A 386 -12.89 -32.65 -3.59
CA ASP A 386 -13.36 -33.34 -4.80
C ASP A 386 -13.38 -34.85 -4.56
N MET A 387 -14.58 -35.40 -4.42
CA MET A 387 -14.85 -36.84 -4.35
C MET A 387 -15.63 -37.33 -5.58
N SER A 388 -15.49 -36.63 -6.71
CA SER A 388 -16.12 -37.04 -7.97
C SER A 388 -15.47 -38.30 -8.56
N VAL A 389 -16.29 -39.13 -9.19
CA VAL A 389 -15.84 -40.33 -9.89
C VAL A 389 -15.03 -39.94 -11.13
N ALA A 390 -15.46 -38.90 -11.85
CA ALA A 390 -14.74 -38.38 -13.01
C ALA A 390 -13.27 -38.03 -12.70
N SER A 391 -13.00 -37.30 -11.60
CA SER A 391 -11.63 -36.97 -11.21
C SER A 391 -10.82 -38.19 -10.78
N LYS A 392 -11.44 -39.17 -10.11
CA LYS A 392 -10.76 -40.42 -9.74
C LYS A 392 -10.38 -41.25 -10.96
N VAL A 393 -11.29 -41.39 -11.93
CA VAL A 393 -11.02 -42.12 -13.19
C VAL A 393 -9.88 -41.46 -13.95
N LYS A 394 -9.88 -40.12 -14.08
CA LYS A 394 -8.78 -39.38 -14.71
C LYS A 394 -7.44 -39.67 -14.02
N LYS A 395 -7.38 -39.54 -12.69
CA LYS A 395 -6.16 -39.85 -11.92
C LYS A 395 -5.67 -41.28 -12.17
N TYR A 396 -6.56 -42.27 -12.22
CA TYR A 396 -6.16 -43.65 -12.52
C TYR A 396 -5.66 -43.80 -13.97
N SER A 397 -6.33 -43.19 -14.94
CA SER A 397 -5.88 -43.19 -16.34
C SER A 397 -4.50 -42.54 -16.51
N ASP A 398 -4.26 -41.41 -15.85
CA ASP A 398 -2.97 -40.70 -15.88
C ASP A 398 -1.86 -41.56 -15.27
N ILE A 399 -2.10 -42.17 -14.10
CA ILE A 399 -1.11 -43.05 -13.45
C ILE A 399 -0.79 -44.27 -14.33
N ILE A 400 -1.80 -44.88 -14.96
CA ILE A 400 -1.58 -46.02 -15.85
C ILE A 400 -0.79 -45.59 -17.09
N ALA A 401 -1.07 -44.41 -17.64
CA ALA A 401 -0.37 -43.88 -18.81
C ALA A 401 1.09 -43.52 -18.51
N ASP A 402 1.38 -42.95 -17.33
CA ASP A 402 2.74 -42.61 -16.91
C ASP A 402 3.62 -43.84 -16.61
N THR A 403 3.00 -45.00 -16.37
CA THR A 403 3.71 -46.27 -16.12
C THR A 403 4.07 -47.06 -17.39
N VAL A 404 3.74 -46.54 -18.57
CA VAL A 404 4.10 -47.10 -19.89
C VAL A 404 5.10 -46.17 -20.57
#